data_AF-A0A831WFM5-F1
#
_entry.id   AF-A0A831WFM5-F1
#
_cell.length_a   1.000
_cell.length_b   1.000
_cell.length_c   1.000
_cell.angle_alpha   90.00
_cell.angle_beta   90.00
_cell.angle_gamma   90.00
#
_symmetry.space_group_name_H-M   'P 1'
#
loop_
_entity.id
_entity.type
_entity.pdbx_description
1 polymer ?
#
loop_
_entity_poly.entity_id
_entity_poly.type
_entity_poly.pdbx_seq_one_letter_code
_entity_poly.pdbx_strand_id
1 'polypeptide(L)'
;MRVRTKSFFKALLYALAAFLNYPYFYWYLRLKLPLNEEEKRMALKEFSRLSGLSSPSSSFCPFCKVEIRDALKVSPDGRSIVPKRRPLVCPKCGLRIDACRYCLFFEKDTSQFSLEITSGRCTVIKKAQPVEELCSVNVAQRLKAMGWHTLYAGIRINDPFSPPESCRSFVFDPAKMLSDKITWMGKERFLLIQIETDFYSQVSSSGSG
;
A
#
# COMPACT_ATOMS: atom_id res chain seq x y z
N MET A 1 34.63 27.22 -2.28
CA MET A 1 34.62 26.21 -1.19
C MET A 1 33.39 26.40 -0.30
N ARG A 2 32.26 25.72 -0.54
CA ARG A 2 31.02 25.87 0.27
C ARG A 2 30.15 24.59 0.33
N VAL A 3 30.78 23.41 0.26
CA VAL A 3 30.06 22.11 0.16
C VAL A 3 30.11 21.29 1.45
N ARG A 4 31.04 21.57 2.39
CA ARG A 4 31.28 20.74 3.58
C ARG A 4 30.25 20.89 4.71
N THR A 5 29.64 22.06 4.86
CA THR A 5 28.73 22.34 6.00
C THR A 5 27.43 21.55 5.93
N LYS A 6 26.83 21.40 4.73
CA LYS A 6 25.57 20.65 4.55
C LYS A 6 25.69 19.15 4.90
N SER A 7 26.89 18.58 4.74
CA SER A 7 27.17 17.18 5.06
C SER A 7 27.30 16.98 6.58
N PHE A 8 27.98 17.89 7.28
CA PHE A 8 28.14 17.84 8.73
C PHE A 8 26.80 17.94 9.48
N PHE A 9 25.95 18.91 9.13
CA PHE A 9 24.64 19.06 9.78
C PHE A 9 23.75 17.83 9.57
N LYS A 10 23.77 17.22 8.38
CA LYS A 10 23.03 15.97 8.13
C LYS A 10 23.55 14.81 8.97
N ALA A 11 24.87 14.65 9.07
CA ALA A 11 25.48 13.62 9.90
C ALA A 11 25.10 13.79 11.38
N LEU A 12 25.13 15.03 11.89
CA LEU A 12 24.69 15.34 13.26
C LEU A 12 23.20 15.03 13.47
N LEU A 13 22.33 15.39 12.53
CA LEU A 13 20.90 15.06 12.60
C LEU A 13 20.66 13.54 12.61
N TYR A 14 21.39 12.79 11.79
CA TYR A 14 21.31 11.32 11.80
C TYR A 14 21.83 10.72 13.11
N ALA A 15 22.93 11.23 13.65
CA ALA A 15 23.47 10.79 14.93
C ALA A 15 22.48 11.06 16.08
N LEU A 16 21.87 12.24 16.10
CA LEU A 16 20.81 12.57 17.06
C LEU A 16 19.59 11.68 16.89
N ALA A 17 19.14 11.42 15.66
CA ALA A 17 18.04 10.49 15.40
C ALA A 17 18.37 9.06 15.85
N ALA A 18 19.60 8.59 15.61
CA ALA A 18 20.06 7.28 16.06
C ALA A 18 20.10 7.18 17.59
N PHE A 19 20.51 8.25 18.26
CA PHE A 19 20.58 8.31 19.72
C PHE A 19 19.19 8.40 20.37
N LEU A 20 18.31 9.27 19.86
CA LEU A 20 16.99 9.55 20.46
C LEU A 20 15.90 8.56 20.02
N ASN A 21 16.00 8.03 18.80
CA ASN A 21 15.02 7.10 18.25
C ASN A 21 15.70 6.10 17.30
N TYR A 22 16.47 5.20 17.92
CA TYR A 22 17.21 4.17 17.21
C TYR A 22 16.33 3.34 16.25
N PRO A 23 15.12 2.88 16.60
CA PRO A 23 14.26 2.14 15.67
C PRO A 23 13.91 2.95 14.40
N TYR A 24 13.54 4.22 14.55
CA TYR A 24 13.25 5.09 13.40
C TYR A 24 14.49 5.33 12.54
N PHE A 25 15.63 5.58 13.17
CA PHE A 25 16.89 5.70 12.42
C PHE A 25 17.19 4.43 11.63
N TYR A 26 17.17 3.27 12.30
CA TYR A 26 17.59 2.00 11.73
C TYR A 26 16.66 1.52 10.60
N TRP A 27 15.34 1.60 10.80
CA TRP A 27 14.36 1.06 9.85
C TRP A 27 13.85 2.04 8.81
N TYR A 28 14.11 3.34 8.96
CA TYR A 28 13.63 4.34 8.01
C TYR A 28 14.73 5.26 7.47
N LEU A 29 15.49 5.92 8.34
CA LEU A 29 16.48 6.90 7.87
C LEU A 29 17.68 6.22 7.21
N ARG A 30 18.21 5.15 7.82
CA ARG A 30 19.34 4.38 7.29
C ARG A 30 19.05 3.80 5.91
N LEU A 31 17.84 3.26 5.71
CA LEU A 31 17.44 2.66 4.43
C LEU A 31 17.32 3.66 3.27
N LYS A 32 17.33 4.97 3.55
CA LYS A 32 17.39 6.02 2.52
C LYS A 32 18.80 6.45 2.14
N LEU A 33 19.81 5.99 2.88
CA LEU A 33 21.20 6.28 2.58
C LEU A 33 21.70 5.33 1.48
N PRO A 34 22.75 5.70 0.73
CA PRO A 34 23.43 4.77 -0.15
C PRO A 34 24.00 3.62 0.68
N LEU A 35 23.41 2.42 0.51
CA LEU A 35 23.86 1.20 1.16
C LEU A 35 24.77 0.43 0.21
N ASN A 36 25.85 -0.14 0.74
CA ASN A 36 26.64 -1.13 0.01
C ASN A 36 25.93 -2.50 -0.06
N GLU A 37 26.43 -3.43 -0.87
CA GLU A 37 25.81 -4.73 -1.10
C GLU A 37 25.65 -5.58 0.18
N GLU A 38 26.62 -5.53 1.09
CA GLU A 38 26.54 -6.26 2.36
C GLU A 38 25.49 -5.64 3.29
N GLU A 39 25.41 -4.30 3.34
CA GLU A 39 24.37 -3.60 4.09
C GLU A 39 22.97 -3.88 3.56
N LYS A 40 22.79 -3.91 2.23
CA LYS A 40 21.53 -4.31 1.59
C LYS A 40 21.16 -5.74 2.00
N ARG A 41 22.10 -6.69 1.87
CA ARG A 41 21.90 -8.10 2.23
C ARG A 41 21.53 -8.25 3.71
N MET A 42 22.23 -7.56 4.60
CA MET A 42 21.92 -7.58 6.03
C MET A 42 20.53 -7.01 6.34
N ALA A 43 20.15 -5.89 5.71
CA ALA A 43 18.82 -5.29 5.90
C ALA A 43 17.69 -6.25 5.44
N LEU A 44 17.86 -6.90 4.29
CA LEU A 44 16.90 -7.89 3.78
C LEU A 44 16.81 -9.11 4.68
N LYS A 45 17.96 -9.66 5.13
CA LYS A 45 18.01 -10.81 6.04
C LYS A 45 17.33 -10.51 7.38
N GLU A 46 17.59 -9.32 7.93
CA GLU A 46 17.00 -8.89 9.20
C GLU A 46 15.49 -8.67 9.08
N PHE A 47 15.03 -8.10 7.96
CA PHE A 47 13.60 -8.02 7.68
C PHE A 47 12.95 -9.41 7.66
N SER A 48 13.54 -10.39 6.98
CA SER A 48 12.99 -11.74 6.91
C SER A 48 12.91 -12.39 8.30
N ARG A 49 13.94 -12.16 9.13
CA ARG A 49 13.97 -12.63 10.53
C ARG A 49 12.85 -12.03 11.39
N LEU A 50 12.58 -10.73 11.26
CA LEU A 50 11.59 -10.02 12.07
C LEU A 50 10.15 -10.22 11.60
N SER A 51 9.94 -10.23 10.29
CA SER A 51 8.61 -10.33 9.69
C SER A 51 8.12 -11.76 9.55
N GLY A 52 9.04 -12.74 9.51
CA GLY A 52 8.74 -14.13 9.16
C GLY A 52 8.47 -14.34 7.66
N LEU A 53 8.58 -13.30 6.83
CA LEU A 53 8.48 -13.40 5.38
C LEU A 53 9.83 -13.78 4.79
N SER A 54 9.84 -14.50 3.68
CA SER A 54 11.06 -14.80 2.94
C SER A 54 11.69 -13.55 2.32
N SER A 55 10.88 -12.59 1.87
CA SER A 55 11.34 -11.34 1.27
C SER A 55 10.39 -10.15 1.51
N PRO A 56 10.86 -8.89 1.39
CA PRO A 56 10.01 -7.70 1.48
C PRO A 56 8.84 -7.68 0.49
N SER A 57 9.06 -8.18 -0.72
CA SER A 57 8.05 -8.34 -1.78
C SER A 57 7.00 -9.41 -1.48
N SER A 58 7.25 -10.34 -0.55
CA SER A 58 6.31 -11.41 -0.20
C SER A 58 5.29 -10.93 0.83
N SER A 59 4.09 -11.50 0.92
CA SER A 59 3.07 -11.13 1.92
C SER A 59 2.32 -12.32 2.47
N PHE A 60 1.89 -12.28 3.72
CA PHE A 60 0.99 -13.29 4.27
C PHE A 60 -0.44 -13.09 3.80
N CYS A 61 -1.14 -14.20 3.58
CA CYS A 61 -2.59 -14.19 3.47
C CYS A 61 -3.20 -13.81 4.83
N PRO A 62 -4.12 -12.81 4.89
CA PRO A 62 -4.73 -12.40 6.16
C PRO A 62 -5.53 -13.53 6.85
N PHE A 63 -6.04 -14.50 6.10
CA PHE A 63 -6.88 -15.58 6.63
C PHE A 63 -6.06 -16.82 6.97
N CYS A 64 -5.49 -17.51 5.98
CA CYS A 64 -4.82 -18.81 6.19
C CYS A 64 -3.33 -18.72 6.50
N LYS A 65 -2.78 -17.49 6.60
CA LYS A 65 -1.39 -17.17 6.95
C LYS A 65 -0.31 -17.82 6.07
N VAL A 66 -0.67 -18.37 4.91
CA VAL A 66 0.32 -18.82 3.93
C VAL A 66 1.04 -17.61 3.35
N GLU A 67 2.35 -17.75 3.15
CA GLU A 67 3.13 -16.75 2.44
C GLU A 67 2.80 -16.77 0.94
N ILE A 68 2.61 -15.59 0.37
CA ILE A 68 2.45 -15.35 -1.05
C ILE A 68 3.74 -14.65 -1.50
N ARG A 69 4.61 -15.43 -2.14
CA ARG A 69 5.91 -14.96 -2.58
C ARG A 69 5.76 -13.95 -3.72
N ASP A 70 6.64 -12.96 -3.73
CA ASP A 70 6.72 -11.98 -4.83
C ASP A 70 5.38 -11.28 -5.14
N ALA A 71 4.59 -11.04 -4.08
CA ALA A 71 3.23 -10.52 -4.15
C ALA A 71 3.16 -9.01 -4.40
N LEU A 72 4.20 -8.28 -3.99
CA LEU A 72 4.21 -6.83 -3.88
C LEU A 72 5.31 -6.22 -4.74
N LYS A 73 5.07 -4.99 -5.19
CA LYS A 73 6.08 -4.12 -5.80
C LYS A 73 5.82 -2.67 -5.41
N VAL A 74 6.80 -1.82 -5.67
CA VAL A 74 6.59 -0.37 -5.64
C VAL A 74 5.84 0.07 -6.89
N SER A 75 4.90 1.00 -6.71
CA SER A 75 4.16 1.60 -7.82
C SER A 75 5.07 2.40 -8.76
N PRO A 76 4.73 2.54 -10.06
CA PRO A 76 5.58 3.25 -11.02
C PRO A 76 5.87 4.72 -10.66
N ASP A 77 4.97 5.37 -9.91
CA ASP A 77 5.16 6.72 -9.38
C ASP A 77 6.12 6.78 -8.18
N GLY A 78 6.59 5.64 -7.69
CA GLY A 78 7.57 5.53 -6.61
C GLY A 78 7.05 5.98 -5.24
N ARG A 79 5.74 5.87 -4.98
CA ARG A 79 5.13 6.42 -3.76
C ARG A 79 4.36 5.41 -2.90
N SER A 80 4.00 4.27 -3.46
CA SER A 80 3.11 3.32 -2.78
C SER A 80 3.48 1.87 -3.05
N ILE A 81 2.94 0.97 -2.23
CA ILE A 81 3.05 -0.47 -2.44
C ILE A 81 1.79 -0.92 -3.19
N VAL A 82 2.00 -1.67 -4.27
CA VAL A 82 0.94 -2.23 -5.11
C VAL A 82 1.17 -3.73 -5.33
N PRO A 83 0.13 -4.49 -5.71
CA PRO A 83 0.30 -5.87 -6.13
C PRO A 83 1.26 -5.96 -7.33
N LYS A 84 2.15 -6.95 -7.31
CA LYS A 84 3.05 -7.20 -8.44
C LYS A 84 2.28 -7.64 -9.67
N ARG A 85 1.31 -8.54 -9.46
CA ARG A 85 0.38 -9.10 -10.46
C ARG A 85 -1.06 -8.95 -9.96
N ARG A 86 -1.99 -8.87 -10.91
CA ARG A 86 -3.43 -8.85 -10.63
C ARG A 86 -4.13 -9.89 -11.51
N PRO A 87 -5.02 -10.74 -10.96
CA PRO A 87 -5.45 -10.75 -9.56
C PRO A 87 -4.35 -11.25 -8.60
N LEU A 88 -4.31 -10.70 -7.38
CA LEU A 88 -3.43 -11.20 -6.32
C LEU A 88 -4.23 -12.15 -5.43
N VAL A 89 -4.05 -13.44 -5.69
CA VAL A 89 -4.83 -14.51 -5.06
C VAL A 89 -3.94 -15.33 -4.13
N CYS A 90 -4.46 -15.64 -2.94
CA CYS A 90 -3.82 -16.59 -2.04
C CYS A 90 -3.84 -18.01 -2.66
N PRO A 91 -2.69 -18.68 -2.81
CA PRO A 91 -2.63 -20.00 -3.45
C PRO A 91 -3.33 -21.11 -2.65
N LYS A 92 -3.46 -20.95 -1.32
CA LYS A 92 -4.09 -21.95 -0.45
C LYS A 92 -5.61 -21.82 -0.33
N CYS A 93 -6.14 -20.62 -0.13
CA CYS A 93 -7.56 -20.40 0.18
C CYS A 93 -8.33 -19.61 -0.89
N GLY A 94 -7.70 -19.20 -1.99
CA GLY A 94 -8.35 -18.47 -3.08
C GLY A 94 -8.74 -17.02 -2.76
N LEU A 95 -8.44 -16.52 -1.55
CA LEU A 95 -8.73 -15.14 -1.17
C LEU A 95 -8.02 -14.14 -2.09
N ARG A 96 -8.77 -13.16 -2.58
CA ARG A 96 -8.20 -11.98 -3.25
C ARG A 96 -7.71 -10.94 -2.26
N ILE A 97 -6.45 -10.57 -2.38
CA ILE A 97 -5.80 -9.56 -1.53
C ILE A 97 -5.81 -8.19 -2.21
N ASP A 98 -5.92 -8.13 -3.54
CA ASP A 98 -6.11 -6.89 -4.28
C ASP A 98 -7.58 -6.41 -4.32
N ALA A 99 -8.28 -6.59 -3.20
CA ALA A 99 -9.70 -6.31 -3.00
C ALA A 99 -9.96 -4.90 -2.46
N CYS A 100 -11.12 -4.30 -2.80
CA CYS A 100 -11.47 -2.93 -2.41
C CYS A 100 -11.31 -2.65 -0.91
N ARG A 101 -11.60 -3.62 -0.03
CA ARG A 101 -11.38 -3.54 1.42
C ARG A 101 -9.98 -3.08 1.81
N TYR A 102 -8.96 -3.45 1.03
CA TYR A 102 -7.56 -3.11 1.27
C TYR A 102 -7.06 -1.92 0.44
N CYS A 103 -7.92 -1.36 -0.42
CA CYS A 103 -7.55 -0.29 -1.33
C CYS A 103 -7.61 1.08 -0.63
N LEU A 104 -6.63 1.94 -0.88
CA LEU A 104 -6.60 3.33 -0.42
C LEU A 104 -7.84 4.12 -0.88
N PHE A 105 -8.32 3.84 -2.09
CA PHE A 105 -9.43 4.58 -2.72
C PHE A 105 -10.83 4.06 -2.36
N PHE A 106 -10.93 3.09 -1.47
CA PHE A 106 -12.21 2.59 -1.00
C PHE A 106 -12.63 3.36 0.26
N GLU A 107 -13.76 4.05 0.17
CA GLU A 107 -14.43 4.68 1.31
C GLU A 107 -15.56 3.77 1.77
N LYS A 108 -15.54 3.36 3.05
CA LYS A 108 -16.64 2.62 3.64
C LYS A 108 -17.87 3.52 3.78
N ASP A 109 -19.06 2.93 3.65
CA ASP A 109 -20.29 3.66 3.95
C ASP A 109 -20.37 3.92 5.46
N THR A 110 -20.47 5.18 5.87
CA THR A 110 -20.57 5.59 7.28
C THR A 110 -21.99 5.57 7.82
N SER A 111 -22.97 5.21 6.99
CA SER A 111 -24.40 5.19 7.35
C SER A 111 -24.79 4.05 8.29
N GLN A 112 -23.91 3.07 8.49
CA GLN A 112 -24.13 1.95 9.41
C GLN A 112 -23.15 2.04 10.57
N PHE A 113 -23.67 2.00 11.81
CA PHE A 113 -22.89 1.79 13.04
C PHE A 113 -22.22 0.40 13.10
N SER A 114 -22.23 -0.36 12.01
CA SER A 114 -21.61 -1.67 11.93
C SER A 114 -20.08 -1.54 11.87
N LEU A 115 -19.40 -2.35 12.67
CA LEU A 115 -17.95 -2.53 12.58
C LEU A 115 -17.56 -3.33 11.32
N GLU A 116 -18.52 -4.01 10.69
CA GLU A 116 -18.28 -4.83 9.51
C GLU A 116 -18.35 -4.00 8.23
N ILE A 117 -17.27 -4.06 7.44
CA ILE A 117 -17.20 -3.42 6.13
C ILE A 117 -18.01 -4.28 5.16
N THR A 118 -19.27 -3.89 4.94
CA THR A 118 -20.23 -4.58 4.06
C THR A 118 -20.33 -3.90 2.69
N SER A 119 -20.26 -2.57 2.64
CA SER A 119 -20.28 -1.80 1.39
C SER A 119 -19.49 -0.51 1.48
N GLY A 120 -19.32 0.15 0.34
CA GLY A 120 -18.72 1.47 0.25
C GLY A 120 -18.71 1.99 -1.17
N ARG A 121 -17.78 2.90 -1.45
CA ARG A 121 -17.60 3.51 -2.77
C ARG A 121 -16.13 3.66 -3.15
N CYS A 122 -15.86 3.62 -4.45
CA CYS A 122 -14.54 3.94 -4.98
C CYS A 122 -14.44 5.44 -5.28
N THR A 123 -13.40 6.11 -4.77
CA THR A 123 -13.20 7.56 -4.99
C THR A 123 -12.59 7.90 -6.35
N VAL A 124 -11.99 6.92 -7.02
CA VAL A 124 -11.29 7.11 -8.30
C VAL A 124 -12.18 6.82 -9.49
N ILE A 125 -12.92 5.70 -9.46
CA ILE A 125 -13.78 5.32 -10.57
C ILE A 125 -15.12 6.01 -10.38
N LYS A 126 -15.44 6.95 -11.27
CA LYS A 126 -16.69 7.73 -11.21
C LYS A 126 -17.64 7.37 -12.35
N LYS A 127 -18.95 7.38 -12.06
CA LYS A 127 -20.01 7.18 -13.04
C LYS A 127 -21.19 8.10 -12.72
N ALA A 128 -21.97 8.41 -13.75
CA ALA A 128 -23.27 9.05 -13.57
C ALA A 128 -24.20 8.08 -12.85
N GLN A 129 -24.72 8.50 -11.70
CA GLN A 129 -25.61 7.73 -10.85
C GLN A 129 -26.83 8.57 -10.48
N PRO A 130 -28.01 7.96 -10.28
CA PRO A 130 -29.20 8.67 -9.84
C PRO A 130 -28.98 9.44 -8.53
N VAL A 131 -29.57 10.63 -8.41
CA VAL A 131 -29.44 11.44 -7.18
C VAL A 131 -30.05 10.76 -5.95
N GLU A 132 -31.00 9.87 -6.15
CA GLU A 132 -31.70 9.10 -5.11
C GLU A 132 -30.80 8.03 -4.49
N GLU A 133 -29.83 7.53 -5.24
CA GLU A 133 -28.87 6.54 -4.73
C GLU A 133 -27.73 7.21 -3.93
N LEU A 134 -27.50 8.50 -4.16
CA LEU A 134 -26.36 9.25 -3.62
C LEU A 134 -26.72 10.19 -2.48
N CYS A 135 -27.94 10.72 -2.48
CA CYS A 135 -28.36 11.79 -1.58
C CYS A 135 -29.54 11.36 -0.71
N SER A 136 -29.72 12.04 0.42
CA SER A 136 -30.94 11.89 1.22
C SER A 136 -32.17 12.31 0.41
N VAL A 137 -33.34 11.74 0.73
CA VAL A 137 -34.59 11.97 -0.02
C VAL A 137 -34.87 13.46 -0.24
N ASN A 138 -34.71 14.30 0.80
CA ASN A 138 -34.94 15.74 0.71
C ASN A 138 -33.98 16.43 -0.28
N VAL A 139 -32.70 16.03 -0.29
CA VAL A 139 -31.70 16.61 -1.18
C VAL A 139 -31.93 16.12 -2.62
N ALA A 140 -32.24 14.83 -2.80
CA ALA A 140 -32.55 14.25 -4.10
C ALA A 140 -33.77 14.91 -4.74
N GLN A 141 -34.85 15.17 -3.97
CA GLN A 141 -36.04 15.87 -4.45
C GLN A 141 -35.72 17.30 -4.90
N ARG A 142 -34.92 18.04 -4.12
CA ARG A 142 -34.48 19.40 -4.49
C ARG A 142 -33.63 19.39 -5.76
N LEU A 143 -32.69 18.46 -5.88
CA LEU A 143 -31.85 18.32 -7.07
C LEU A 143 -32.69 18.04 -8.32
N LYS A 144 -33.65 17.13 -8.23
CA LYS A 144 -34.59 16.85 -9.33
C LYS A 144 -35.43 18.05 -9.71
N ALA A 145 -35.94 18.81 -8.73
CA ALA A 145 -36.71 20.03 -9.00
C ALA A 145 -35.88 21.09 -9.74
N MET A 146 -34.55 21.07 -9.57
CA MET A 146 -33.60 21.91 -10.32
C MET A 146 -33.16 21.29 -11.68
N GLY A 147 -33.74 20.16 -12.09
CA GLY A 147 -33.40 19.46 -13.35
C GLY A 147 -32.21 18.50 -13.25
N TRP A 148 -31.63 18.30 -12.06
CA TRP A 148 -30.53 17.38 -11.84
C TRP A 148 -31.05 15.99 -11.46
N HIS A 149 -31.06 15.09 -12.44
CA HIS A 149 -31.49 13.70 -12.24
C HIS A 149 -30.34 12.74 -11.91
N THR A 150 -29.12 13.09 -12.30
CA THR A 150 -27.92 12.28 -12.04
C THR A 150 -26.78 13.15 -11.54
N LEU A 151 -25.88 12.53 -10.77
CA LEU A 151 -24.62 13.14 -10.34
C LEU A 151 -23.45 12.23 -10.70
N TYR A 152 -22.31 12.85 -10.97
CA TYR A 152 -21.07 12.14 -11.23
C TYR A 152 -20.35 11.84 -9.91
N ALA A 153 -20.48 10.61 -9.44
CA ALA A 153 -19.97 10.18 -8.14
C ALA A 153 -19.15 8.88 -8.26
N GLY A 154 -18.41 8.56 -7.19
CA GLY A 154 -17.70 7.30 -7.07
C GLY A 154 -18.63 6.10 -7.19
N ILE A 155 -18.21 5.05 -7.90
CA ILE A 155 -19.05 3.85 -8.05
C ILE A 155 -19.26 3.16 -6.70
N ARG A 156 -20.46 2.66 -6.49
CA ARG A 156 -20.79 1.82 -5.35
C ARG A 156 -20.09 0.46 -5.44
N ILE A 157 -19.58 0.00 -4.30
CA ILE A 157 -18.94 -1.30 -4.11
C ILE A 157 -19.81 -2.07 -3.12
N ASN A 158 -20.56 -3.06 -3.61
CA ASN A 158 -21.46 -3.87 -2.79
C ASN A 158 -20.75 -5.04 -2.11
N ASP A 159 -19.64 -5.51 -2.68
CA ASP A 159 -18.76 -6.51 -2.07
C ASP A 159 -17.33 -5.96 -2.04
N PRO A 160 -16.81 -5.62 -0.85
CA PRO A 160 -15.46 -5.07 -0.72
C PRO A 160 -14.37 -6.12 -0.94
N PHE A 161 -14.69 -7.42 -1.01
CA PHE A 161 -13.75 -8.49 -1.36
C PHE A 161 -13.55 -8.64 -2.87
N SER A 162 -14.42 -8.04 -3.68
CA SER A 162 -14.38 -8.11 -5.13
C SER A 162 -14.11 -6.73 -5.74
N PRO A 163 -12.94 -6.49 -6.36
CA PRO A 163 -12.71 -5.23 -7.04
C PRO A 163 -13.55 -5.14 -8.32
N PRO A 164 -13.96 -3.93 -8.74
CA PRO A 164 -14.61 -3.70 -10.03
C PRO A 164 -13.73 -4.19 -11.18
N GLU A 165 -14.34 -4.79 -12.21
CA GLU A 165 -13.62 -5.35 -13.37
C GLU A 165 -12.71 -4.33 -14.07
N SER A 166 -13.12 -3.07 -14.15
CA SER A 166 -12.35 -1.99 -14.78
C SER A 166 -11.30 -1.34 -13.88
N CYS A 167 -11.15 -1.79 -12.63
CA CYS A 167 -10.27 -1.13 -11.67
C CYS A 167 -8.79 -1.34 -12.00
N ARG A 168 -8.10 -0.26 -12.38
CA ARG A 168 -6.64 -0.25 -12.61
C ARG A 168 -5.84 0.48 -11.54
N SER A 169 -6.51 1.24 -10.68
CA SER A 169 -5.88 2.16 -9.72
C SER A 169 -5.74 1.55 -8.32
N PHE A 170 -5.55 0.24 -8.19
CA PHE A 170 -5.45 -0.37 -6.87
C PHE A 170 -4.13 0.02 -6.18
N VAL A 171 -4.22 0.50 -4.94
CA VAL A 171 -3.10 0.82 -4.06
C VAL A 171 -3.41 0.32 -2.66
N PHE A 172 -2.46 -0.35 -2.01
CA PHE A 172 -2.69 -0.80 -0.64
C PHE A 172 -2.79 0.37 0.33
N ASP A 173 -3.79 0.29 1.21
CA ASP A 173 -3.91 1.16 2.38
C ASP A 173 -3.22 0.49 3.59
N PRO A 174 -2.10 1.03 4.08
CA PRO A 174 -1.37 0.44 5.20
C PRO A 174 -2.23 0.29 6.47
N ALA A 175 -3.16 1.22 6.72
CA ALA A 175 -4.01 1.19 7.90
C ALA A 175 -5.03 0.04 7.81
N LYS A 176 -5.65 -0.16 6.64
CA LYS A 176 -6.61 -1.25 6.42
C LYS A 176 -5.91 -2.62 6.47
N MET A 177 -4.73 -2.72 5.89
CA MET A 177 -3.91 -3.93 5.94
C MET A 177 -3.51 -4.28 7.38
N LEU A 178 -3.14 -3.27 8.18
CA LEU A 178 -2.78 -3.46 9.59
C LEU A 178 -3.97 -3.98 10.42
N SER A 179 -5.18 -3.46 10.18
CA SER A 179 -6.40 -3.93 10.86
C SER A 179 -6.64 -5.44 10.66
N ASP A 180 -6.31 -5.98 9.48
CA ASP A 180 -6.42 -7.40 9.17
C ASP A 180 -5.10 -8.18 9.44
N LYS A 181 -4.25 -7.62 10.32
CA LYS A 181 -2.99 -8.20 10.80
C LYS A 181 -1.98 -8.51 9.69
N ILE A 182 -2.04 -7.79 8.57
CA ILE A 182 -0.99 -7.81 7.55
C ILE A 182 0.00 -6.72 7.92
N THR A 183 1.05 -7.13 8.64
CA THR A 183 2.03 -6.22 9.22
C THR A 183 3.01 -5.70 8.17
N TRP A 184 3.78 -4.68 8.56
CA TRP A 184 4.85 -4.09 7.76
C TRP A 184 4.42 -3.43 6.44
N MET A 185 3.16 -3.12 6.16
CA MET A 185 2.76 -2.41 4.92
C MET A 185 3.10 -0.90 4.90
N GLY A 186 4.01 -0.46 5.78
CA GLY A 186 4.40 0.93 5.96
C GLY A 186 5.55 1.40 5.06
N LYS A 187 6.13 2.55 5.42
CA LYS A 187 7.21 3.21 4.65
C LYS A 187 8.50 2.40 4.67
N GLU A 188 8.73 1.63 5.73
CA GLU A 188 9.90 0.79 5.93
C GLU A 188 9.94 -0.32 4.87
N ARG A 189 8.83 -1.04 4.67
CA ARG A 189 8.75 -2.10 3.65
C ARG A 189 8.78 -1.56 2.24
N PHE A 190 8.22 -0.37 2.02
CA PHE A 190 8.39 0.33 0.75
C PHE A 190 9.88 0.48 0.40
N LEU A 191 10.71 0.97 1.34
CA LEU A 191 12.15 1.12 1.13
C LEU A 191 12.85 -0.23 0.94
N LEU A 192 12.45 -1.25 1.71
CA LEU A 192 13.03 -2.60 1.59
C LEU A 192 12.71 -3.26 0.24
N ILE A 193 11.51 -3.07 -0.31
CA ILE A 193 11.15 -3.55 -1.66
C ILE A 193 12.00 -2.83 -2.73
N GLN A 194 12.29 -1.54 -2.55
CA GLN A 194 13.20 -0.82 -3.46
C GLN A 194 14.61 -1.41 -3.39
N ILE A 195 15.15 -1.58 -2.17
CA ILE A 195 16.46 -2.20 -1.95
C ILE A 195 16.52 -3.61 -2.57
N GLU A 196 15.50 -4.43 -2.36
CA GLU A 196 15.37 -5.76 -2.95
C GLU A 196 15.41 -5.70 -4.49
N THR A 197 14.64 -4.80 -5.08
CA THR A 197 14.58 -4.62 -6.54
C THR A 197 15.94 -4.21 -7.10
N ASP A 198 16.57 -3.20 -6.51
CA ASP A 198 17.88 -2.68 -6.94
C ASP A 198 18.98 -3.75 -6.80
N PHE A 199 18.98 -4.50 -5.69
CA PHE A 199 19.94 -5.57 -5.41
C PHE A 199 19.89 -6.67 -6.47
N TYR A 200 18.70 -7.18 -6.80
CA TYR A 200 18.57 -8.25 -7.78
C TYR A 200 18.73 -7.78 -9.23
N SER A 201 18.40 -6.53 -9.56
CA SER A 201 18.68 -5.97 -10.88
C SER A 201 20.18 -5.89 -11.18
N GLN A 202 21.02 -5.55 -10.20
CA GLN A 202 22.47 -5.44 -10.38
C GLN A 202 23.16 -6.81 -10.52
N VAL A 203 22.73 -7.82 -9.75
CA VAL A 203 23.26 -9.19 -9.86
C VAL A 203 22.99 -9.77 -11.25
N SER A 204 21.81 -9.49 -11.81
CA SER A 204 21.43 -9.96 -13.15
C SER A 204 22.32 -9.38 -14.27
N SER A 205 22.78 -8.13 -14.12
CA SER A 205 23.68 -7.47 -15.09
C SER A 205 25.15 -7.86 -14.93
N SER A 206 25.53 -8.45 -13.80
CA SER A 206 26.92 -8.80 -13.47
C SER A 206 27.29 -10.23 -13.91
N GLY A 207 26.30 -11.07 -14.24
CA GLY A 207 26.46 -12.49 -14.60
C GLY A 207 26.51 -12.77 -16.10
N SER A 208 26.78 -11.77 -16.94
CA SER A 208 26.83 -11.90 -18.41
C SER A 208 28.21 -11.58 -19.01
N GLY A 209 29.28 -11.61 -18.20
CA GLY A 209 30.66 -11.39 -18.62
C GLY A 209 31.49 -12.66 -18.60
#